data_AF-A0A2P2M144-F1
#
_entry.id   AF-A0A2P2M144-F1
#
_cell.length_a   1.000
_cell.length_b   1.000
_cell.length_c   1.000
_cell.angle_alpha   90.00
_cell.angle_beta   90.00
_cell.angle_gamma   90.00
#
_symmetry.space_group_name_H-M   'P 1'
#
loop_
_entity.id
_entity.type
_entity.pdbx_description
1 polymer ?
#
loop_
_entity_poly.entity_id
_entity_poly.type
_entity_poly.pdbx_seq_one_letter_code
_entity_poly.pdbx_strand_id
1 'polypeptide(L)'
;MEPLAEKALRAVEEGKLTIIPERLEKIYNHWLSNIKDWCISRQLWWGHRIPVWYVVGKKCEDDYIVAKHADEALEKAREKYGKDVEIYQDPDVLDTWFSSALWPFSTLGWPDTSSEDFKRFYPTTMLETGFVLLLIFTSLYLLLYFFKVYVGLHNQM
;
A
#
# COMPACT_ATOMS: atom_id res chain seq x y z
N MET A 1 -2.88 -9.18 -6.53
CA MET A 1 -1.43 -9.01 -6.22
C MET A 1 -0.52 -9.36 -7.39
N GLU A 2 -0.93 -10.30 -8.25
CA GLU A 2 -0.23 -10.76 -9.46
C GLU A 2 0.45 -9.66 -10.32
N PRO A 3 -0.21 -8.55 -10.73
CA PRO A 3 0.44 -7.54 -11.59
C PRO A 3 1.59 -6.79 -10.90
N LEU A 4 1.57 -6.70 -9.56
CA LEU A 4 2.68 -6.12 -8.80
C LEU A 4 3.82 -7.14 -8.66
N ALA A 5 3.47 -8.41 -8.45
CA ALA A 5 4.44 -9.50 -8.31
C ALA A 5 5.24 -9.71 -9.59
N GLU A 6 4.59 -9.71 -10.75
CA GLU A 6 5.28 -9.81 -12.05
C GLU A 6 6.32 -8.70 -12.27
N LYS A 7 6.04 -7.47 -11.81
CA LYS A 7 6.99 -6.36 -11.94
C LYS A 7 8.19 -6.52 -11.02
N ALA A 8 7.93 -7.00 -9.81
CA ALA A 8 8.98 -7.25 -8.84
C ALA A 8 9.89 -8.41 -9.26
N LEU A 9 9.31 -9.49 -9.80
CA LEU A 9 10.05 -10.60 -10.43
C LEU A 9 10.89 -10.13 -11.62
N ARG A 10 10.31 -9.35 -12.53
CA ARG A 10 11.04 -8.78 -13.67
C ARG A 10 12.21 -7.89 -13.26
N ALA A 11 12.06 -7.12 -12.18
CA ALA A 11 13.16 -6.27 -11.70
C ALA A 11 14.38 -7.07 -11.22
N VAL A 12 14.16 -8.27 -10.66
CA VAL A 12 15.24 -9.21 -10.33
C VAL A 12 15.83 -9.82 -11.59
N GLU A 13 14.99 -10.29 -12.51
CA GLU A 13 15.41 -10.90 -13.78
C GLU A 13 16.25 -9.94 -14.65
N GLU A 14 15.87 -8.66 -14.70
CA GLU A 14 16.58 -7.62 -15.44
C GLU A 14 17.83 -7.08 -14.69
N GLY A 15 18.12 -7.58 -13.49
CA GLY A 15 19.26 -7.14 -12.68
C GLY A 15 19.12 -5.74 -12.08
N LYS A 16 17.92 -5.15 -12.09
CA LYS A 16 17.62 -3.85 -11.45
C LYS A 16 17.54 -3.97 -9.92
N LEU A 17 17.20 -5.15 -9.43
CA LEU A 17 17.19 -5.52 -8.02
C LEU A 17 18.08 -6.73 -7.80
N THR A 18 19.06 -6.61 -6.91
CA THR A 18 19.95 -7.72 -6.55
C THR A 18 19.63 -8.19 -5.13
N ILE A 19 19.41 -9.49 -4.96
CA ILE A 19 19.16 -10.11 -3.65
C ILE A 19 20.43 -10.81 -3.18
N ILE A 20 20.91 -10.43 -2.00
CA ILE A 20 22.10 -11.01 -1.37
C ILE A 20 21.70 -11.67 -0.04
N PRO A 21 22.14 -12.92 0.23
CA PRO A 21 22.89 -13.82 -0.65
C PRO A 21 22.04 -14.41 -1.79
N GLU A 22 22.67 -14.72 -2.93
CA GLU A 22 22.02 -15.19 -4.18
C GLU A 22 21.07 -16.39 -3.99
N ARG A 23 21.36 -17.28 -3.03
CA ARG A 23 20.47 -18.42 -2.71
C ARG A 23 19.04 -17.99 -2.32
N LEU A 24 18.87 -16.78 -1.80
CA LEU A 24 17.57 -16.25 -1.36
C LEU A 24 16.69 -15.83 -2.54
N GLU A 25 17.28 -15.57 -3.69
CA GLU A 25 16.55 -15.17 -4.90
C GLU A 25 15.55 -16.24 -5.32
N LYS A 26 15.93 -17.52 -5.26
CA LYS A 26 15.02 -18.65 -5.56
C LYS A 26 13.82 -18.68 -4.61
N ILE A 27 14.03 -18.38 -3.34
CA ILE A 27 12.98 -18.36 -2.32
C ILE A 27 12.02 -17.19 -2.58
N TYR A 28 12.58 -16.01 -2.86
CA TYR A 28 11.83 -14.81 -3.23
C TYR A 28 10.99 -15.03 -4.49
N ASN A 29 11.60 -15.57 -5.56
CA ASN A 29 10.92 -15.85 -6.83
C ASN A 29 9.79 -16.86 -6.63
N HIS A 30 10.05 -17.96 -5.93
CA HIS A 30 9.03 -18.98 -5.65
C HIS A 30 7.84 -18.41 -4.86
N TRP A 31 8.11 -17.54 -3.87
CA TRP A 31 7.08 -16.89 -3.07
C TRP A 31 6.21 -15.96 -3.92
N LEU A 32 6.83 -15.05 -4.68
CA LEU A 32 6.10 -14.09 -5.49
C LEU A 32 5.32 -14.73 -6.65
N SER A 33 5.84 -15.80 -7.25
CA SER A 33 5.12 -16.52 -8.31
C SER A 33 3.82 -17.19 -7.80
N ASN A 34 3.70 -17.42 -6.49
CA ASN A 34 2.54 -18.07 -5.88
C ASN A 34 1.74 -17.13 -4.96
N ILE A 35 2.06 -15.84 -4.96
CA ILE A 35 1.44 -14.89 -4.04
C ILE A 35 -0.07 -14.77 -4.29
N LYS A 36 -0.84 -14.79 -3.22
CA LYS A 36 -2.30 -14.58 -3.26
C LYS A 36 -2.64 -13.13 -2.97
N ASP A 37 -3.91 -12.78 -3.19
CA ASP A 37 -4.39 -11.46 -2.85
C ASP A 37 -4.22 -11.19 -1.36
N TRP A 38 -3.65 -10.04 -1.06
CA TRP A 38 -3.35 -9.63 0.29
C TRP A 38 -4.58 -8.96 0.89
N CYS A 39 -5.22 -9.65 1.83
CA CYS A 39 -6.21 -9.03 2.69
C CYS A 39 -5.51 -8.02 3.61
N ILE A 40 -5.73 -6.73 3.38
CA ILE A 40 -5.10 -5.64 4.13
C ILE A 40 -5.91 -5.18 5.35
N SER A 41 -7.18 -5.58 5.47
CA SER A 41 -8.03 -5.20 6.61
C SER A 41 -7.81 -6.12 7.82
N ARG A 42 -7.87 -5.55 9.02
CA ARG A 42 -7.69 -6.27 10.29
C ARG A 42 -8.71 -5.78 11.30
N GLN A 43 -9.39 -6.71 11.98
CA GLN A 43 -10.27 -6.44 13.12
C GLN A 43 -9.44 -6.27 14.41
N LEU A 44 -8.59 -5.25 14.44
CA LEU A 44 -7.73 -4.91 15.58
C LEU A 44 -8.04 -3.51 16.09
N TRP A 45 -7.71 -3.25 17.35
CA TRP A 45 -7.92 -1.93 17.96
C TRP A 45 -6.78 -0.95 17.68
N TRP A 46 -5.58 -1.48 17.39
CA TRP A 46 -4.39 -0.68 17.12
C TRP A 46 -4.01 -0.77 15.65
N GLY A 47 -3.96 0.39 15.00
CA GLY A 47 -3.55 0.53 13.61
C GLY A 47 -4.16 1.77 12.96
N HIS A 48 -3.77 2.02 11.71
CA HIS A 48 -4.34 3.11 10.93
C HIS A 48 -5.74 2.70 10.46
N ARG A 49 -6.76 3.50 10.78
CA ARG A 49 -8.14 3.25 10.31
C ARG A 49 -8.20 3.34 8.80
N ILE A 50 -8.90 2.40 8.18
CA ILE A 50 -9.07 2.36 6.72
C ILE A 50 -9.89 3.59 6.29
N PRO A 51 -9.46 4.37 5.29
CA PRO A 51 -10.15 5.60 4.83
C PRO A 51 -11.35 5.28 3.93
N VAL A 52 -12.18 4.33 4.36
CA VAL A 52 -13.41 3.88 3.70
C VAL A 52 -14.58 4.23 4.60
N TRP A 53 -15.63 4.79 4.00
CA TRP A 53 -16.82 5.28 4.68
C TRP A 53 -18.05 4.63 4.08
N TYR A 54 -18.96 4.17 4.94
CA TYR A 54 -20.23 3.55 4.56
C TYR A 54 -21.38 4.47 4.90
N VAL A 55 -22.50 4.33 4.17
CA VAL A 55 -23.72 5.11 4.38
C VAL A 55 -24.70 4.33 5.26
N VAL A 56 -25.18 4.96 6.34
CA VAL A 56 -26.14 4.35 7.28
C VAL A 56 -27.46 4.03 6.57
N GLY A 57 -28.03 2.85 6.84
CA GLY A 57 -29.29 2.41 6.25
C GLY A 57 -29.18 1.84 4.83
N LYS A 58 -27.99 1.81 4.25
CA LYS A 58 -27.70 1.08 3.00
C LYS A 58 -27.04 -0.26 3.34
N LYS A 59 -27.53 -1.34 2.72
CA LYS A 59 -27.04 -2.71 2.95
C LYS A 59 -26.11 -3.23 1.85
N CYS A 60 -25.88 -2.46 0.78
CA CYS A 60 -25.03 -2.92 -0.31
C CYS A 60 -23.56 -2.80 0.09
N GLU A 61 -22.85 -3.93 0.04
CA GLU A 61 -21.40 -4.03 0.23
C GLU A 61 -20.61 -3.17 -0.79
N ASP A 62 -21.25 -2.79 -1.90
CA ASP A 62 -20.67 -1.96 -2.97
C ASP A 62 -20.83 -0.43 -2.75
N ASP A 63 -21.60 -0.01 -1.74
CA ASP A 63 -21.89 1.41 -1.49
C ASP A 63 -20.94 2.00 -0.44
N TYR A 64 -19.66 2.09 -0.79
CA TYR A 64 -18.64 2.74 0.02
C TYR A 64 -18.05 4.00 -0.65
N ILE A 65 -17.46 4.85 0.17
CA ILE A 65 -16.81 6.10 -0.24
C ILE A 65 -15.38 6.08 0.28
N VAL A 66 -14.42 6.31 -0.61
CA VAL A 66 -13.00 6.43 -0.24
C VAL A 66 -12.63 7.91 -0.14
N ALA A 67 -12.19 8.32 1.05
CA ALA A 67 -11.81 9.70 1.35
C ALA A 67 -10.89 9.77 2.56
N LYS A 68 -9.89 10.67 2.52
CA LYS A 68 -8.87 10.79 3.58
C LYS A 68 -9.48 11.34 4.88
N HIS A 69 -10.48 12.20 4.75
CA HIS A 69 -11.11 12.91 5.86
C HIS A 69 -12.63 12.74 5.84
N ALA A 70 -13.25 12.86 7.02
CA ALA A 70 -14.70 12.74 7.19
C ALA A 70 -15.48 13.78 6.38
N ASP A 71 -14.96 15.01 6.31
CA ASP A 71 -15.61 16.11 5.58
C ASP A 71 -15.66 15.83 4.07
N GLU A 72 -14.54 15.39 3.50
CA GLU A 72 -14.44 14.97 2.10
C GLU A 72 -15.36 13.77 1.81
N ALA A 73 -15.43 12.81 2.74
CA ALA A 73 -16.32 11.67 2.63
C ALA A 73 -17.79 12.09 2.61
N LEU A 74 -18.16 13.04 3.48
CA LEU A 74 -19.52 13.55 3.60
C LEU A 74 -19.94 14.35 2.36
N GLU A 75 -19.06 15.16 1.79
CA GLU A 75 -19.31 15.86 0.53
C GLU A 75 -19.59 14.88 -0.60
N LYS A 76 -18.72 13.88 -0.79
CA LYS A 76 -18.91 12.80 -1.77
C LYS A 76 -20.21 12.02 -1.53
N ALA A 77 -20.57 11.80 -0.27
CA ALA A 77 -21.81 11.10 0.09
C ALA A 77 -23.04 11.92 -0.28
N ARG A 78 -23.00 13.25 -0.03
CA ARG A 78 -24.09 14.16 -0.35
C ARG A 78 -24.32 14.31 -1.85
N GLU A 79 -23.24 14.32 -2.63
CA GLU A 79 -23.32 14.33 -4.10
C GLU A 79 -23.98 13.06 -4.64
N LYS A 80 -23.64 11.89 -4.08
CA LYS A 80 -24.17 10.60 -4.56
C LYS A 80 -25.58 10.29 -4.06
N TYR A 81 -25.94 10.68 -2.83
CA TYR A 81 -27.15 10.20 -2.15
C TYR A 81 -28.06 11.30 -1.58
N GLY A 82 -27.68 12.58 -1.65
CA GLY A 82 -28.48 13.71 -1.18
C GLY A 82 -28.08 14.27 0.19
N LYS A 83 -28.78 15.31 0.66
CA LYS A 83 -28.35 16.12 1.81
C LYS A 83 -28.45 15.43 3.17
N ASP A 84 -29.41 14.53 3.35
CA ASP A 84 -29.71 13.86 4.63
C ASP A 84 -29.02 12.49 4.75
N VAL A 85 -27.71 12.48 4.48
CA VAL A 85 -26.88 11.28 4.52
C VAL A 85 -26.04 11.26 5.78
N GLU A 86 -26.11 10.13 6.48
CA GLU A 86 -25.24 9.80 7.60
C GLU A 86 -24.22 8.76 7.15
N ILE A 87 -22.95 8.98 7.51
CA ILE A 87 -21.83 8.08 7.18
C ILE A 87 -21.10 7.62 8.42
N TYR A 88 -20.48 6.45 8.35
CA TYR A 88 -19.56 5.96 9.36
C TYR A 88 -18.30 5.37 8.72
N GLN A 89 -17.15 5.53 9.38
CA GLN A 89 -15.89 4.98 8.90
C GLN A 89 -15.80 3.48 9.18
N ASP A 90 -15.18 2.73 8.26
CA ASP A 90 -14.85 1.32 8.43
C ASP A 90 -14.15 1.08 9.79
N PRO A 91 -14.67 0.16 10.64
CA PRO A 91 -14.08 -0.13 11.94
C PRO A 91 -12.71 -0.79 11.87
N ASP A 92 -12.36 -1.41 10.74
CA ASP A 92 -11.10 -2.12 10.57
C ASP A 92 -9.91 -1.16 10.49
N VAL A 93 -8.75 -1.71 10.83
CA VAL A 93 -7.45 -1.06 10.67
C VAL A 93 -6.64 -1.75 9.58
N LEU A 94 -5.70 -1.01 9.00
CA LEU A 94 -4.75 -1.55 8.04
C LEU A 94 -3.77 -2.51 8.73
N ASP A 95 -3.42 -3.57 8.01
CA ASP A 95 -2.34 -4.48 8.39
C ASP A 95 -1.05 -3.70 8.69
N THR A 96 -0.38 -4.03 9.79
CA THR A 96 0.90 -3.41 10.17
C THR A 96 1.91 -3.48 9.02
N TRP A 97 1.94 -4.60 8.29
CA TRP A 97 2.82 -4.76 7.13
C TRP A 97 2.53 -3.79 5.98
N PHE A 98 1.29 -3.30 5.87
CA PHE A 98 0.93 -2.25 4.91
C PHE A 98 1.67 -0.96 5.22
N SER A 99 1.60 -0.50 6.47
CA SER A 99 2.32 0.71 6.87
C SER A 99 3.84 0.54 6.83
N SER A 100 4.36 -0.62 7.24
CA SER A 100 5.80 -0.90 7.21
C SER A 100 6.35 -0.90 5.78
N ALA A 101 5.61 -1.45 4.82
CA ALA A 101 6.02 -1.47 3.42
C ALA A 101 6.12 -0.07 2.77
N LEU A 102 5.55 0.98 3.39
CA LEU A 102 5.69 2.38 2.96
C LEU A 102 6.97 3.06 3.49
N TRP A 103 7.70 2.43 4.42
CA TRP A 103 8.86 2.99 5.12
C TRP A 103 9.89 3.70 4.21
N PRO A 104 10.27 3.16 3.04
CA PRO A 104 11.35 3.74 2.22
C PRO A 104 11.04 5.09 1.57
N PHE A 105 9.81 5.55 1.68
CA PHE A 105 9.43 6.89 1.22
C PHE A 105 8.69 7.70 2.28
N SER A 106 7.93 7.07 3.19
CA SER A 106 7.21 7.80 4.26
C SER A 106 8.14 8.56 5.20
N THR A 107 9.38 8.09 5.36
CA THR A 107 10.42 8.75 6.16
C THR A 107 11.08 9.94 5.47
N LEU A 108 10.89 10.09 4.16
CA LEU A 108 11.55 11.11 3.34
C LEU A 108 10.64 12.31 3.03
N GLY A 109 9.52 12.42 3.75
CA GLY A 109 8.52 13.48 3.54
C GLY A 109 7.45 13.14 2.49
N TRP A 110 7.41 11.91 1.97
CA TRP A 110 6.29 11.47 1.14
C TRP A 110 4.98 11.53 1.96
N PRO A 111 3.87 12.08 1.44
CA PRO A 111 3.54 12.20 0.01
C PRO A 111 4.11 13.38 -0.76
N ASP A 112 4.76 14.35 -0.11
CA ASP A 112 5.36 15.50 -0.79
C ASP A 112 6.64 15.09 -1.55
N THR A 113 6.52 14.93 -2.87
CA THR A 113 7.65 14.60 -3.76
C THR A 113 8.59 15.78 -4.00
N SER A 114 8.21 16.99 -3.58
CA SER A 114 9.04 18.18 -3.68
C SER A 114 10.06 18.29 -2.55
N SER A 115 9.86 17.53 -1.45
CA SER A 115 10.76 17.38 -0.31
C SER A 115 12.21 17.12 -0.74
N GLU A 116 13.14 17.83 -0.11
CA GLU A 116 14.58 17.70 -0.38
C GLU A 116 15.08 16.28 -0.12
N ASP A 117 14.67 15.69 1.01
CA ASP A 117 15.05 14.32 1.38
C ASP A 117 14.52 13.29 0.40
N PHE A 118 13.27 13.47 -0.08
CA PHE A 118 12.68 12.59 -1.07
C PHE A 118 13.49 12.60 -2.37
N LYS A 119 13.84 13.78 -2.88
CA LYS A 119 14.64 13.92 -4.11
C LYS A 119 16.05 13.35 -3.98
N ARG A 120 16.62 13.42 -2.78
CA ARG A 120 18.02 13.04 -2.54
C ARG A 120 18.21 11.55 -2.25
N PHE A 121 17.29 10.96 -1.49
CA PHE A 121 17.47 9.61 -0.92
C PHE A 121 16.55 8.54 -1.51
N TYR A 122 15.59 8.92 -2.37
CA TYR A 122 14.74 7.99 -3.10
C TYR A 122 15.13 7.94 -4.59
N PRO A 123 15.25 6.75 -5.21
CA PRO A 123 15.10 5.40 -4.61
C PRO A 123 16.31 4.97 -3.77
N THR A 124 16.05 4.17 -2.73
CA THR A 124 17.10 3.63 -1.84
C THR A 124 18.01 2.63 -2.55
N THR A 125 19.32 2.70 -2.30
CA THR A 125 20.32 1.84 -2.95
C THR A 125 20.48 0.46 -2.29
N MET A 126 20.24 0.34 -0.99
CA MET A 126 20.44 -0.90 -0.22
C MET A 126 19.41 -1.04 0.90
N LEU A 127 18.86 -2.24 1.05
CA LEU A 127 18.01 -2.62 2.17
C LEU A 127 18.63 -3.82 2.89
N GLU A 128 19.07 -3.62 4.12
CA GLU A 128 19.56 -4.70 4.98
C GLU A 128 18.45 -5.17 5.92
N THR A 129 18.20 -6.47 5.95
CA THR A 129 17.16 -7.07 6.79
C THR A 129 17.47 -8.53 7.10
N GLY A 130 16.88 -9.04 8.19
CA GLY A 130 16.93 -10.46 8.50
C GLY A 130 16.16 -11.30 7.49
N PHE A 131 16.66 -12.51 7.22
CA PHE A 131 16.05 -13.49 6.30
C PHE A 131 14.56 -13.75 6.58
N VAL A 132 14.16 -13.76 7.86
CA VAL A 132 12.77 -14.00 8.30
C VAL A 132 11.79 -12.98 7.71
N LEU A 133 12.25 -11.77 7.40
CA LEU A 133 11.43 -10.67 6.89
C LEU A 133 11.43 -10.58 5.35
N LEU A 134 12.14 -11.45 4.64
CA LEU A 134 12.23 -11.42 3.18
C LEU A 134 10.85 -11.59 2.52
N LEU A 135 10.06 -12.55 2.99
CA LEU A 135 8.78 -12.92 2.36
C LEU A 135 7.63 -11.96 2.70
N ILE A 136 7.71 -11.32 3.87
CA ILE A 136 6.63 -10.47 4.36
C ILE A 136 7.00 -9.02 4.13
N PHE A 137 7.95 -8.47 4.88
CA PHE A 137 8.33 -7.06 4.76
C PHE A 137 8.94 -6.71 3.40
N THR A 138 10.00 -7.42 2.99
CA THR A 138 10.78 -7.03 1.80
C THR A 138 9.97 -7.20 0.51
N SER A 139 9.25 -8.31 0.41
CA SER A 139 8.38 -8.57 -0.74
C SER A 139 7.25 -7.55 -0.82
N LEU A 140 6.54 -7.27 0.29
CA LEU A 140 5.45 -6.29 0.28
C LEU A 140 5.94 -4.85 0.02
N TYR A 141 7.11 -4.48 0.55
CA TYR A 141 7.80 -3.24 0.20
C TYR A 141 7.98 -3.11 -1.32
N LEU A 142 8.57 -4.12 -1.97
CA LEU A 142 8.82 -4.09 -3.41
C LEU A 142 7.50 -4.01 -4.20
N LEU A 143 6.47 -4.72 -3.75
CA LEU A 143 5.15 -4.65 -4.38
C LEU A 143 4.54 -3.23 -4.27
N LEU A 144 4.65 -2.57 -3.11
CA LEU A 144 4.18 -1.20 -2.94
C LEU A 144 5.05 -0.16 -3.66
N TYR A 145 6.35 -0.40 -3.81
CA TYR A 145 7.22 0.39 -4.68
C TYR A 145 6.69 0.37 -6.12
N PHE A 146 6.37 -0.82 -6.66
CA PHE A 146 5.79 -0.92 -7.99
C PHE A 146 4.35 -0.45 -8.07
N PHE A 147 3.58 -0.47 -6.97
CA PHE A 147 2.25 0.13 -6.91
C PHE A 147 2.31 1.65 -7.09
N LYS A 148 3.26 2.33 -6.41
CA LYS A 148 3.49 3.77 -6.58
C LYS A 148 3.84 4.13 -8.03
N VAL A 149 4.68 3.31 -8.67
CA VAL A 149 5.03 3.47 -10.10
C VAL A 149 3.83 3.17 -11.00
N TYR A 150 3.00 2.18 -10.66
CA TYR A 150 1.89 1.72 -11.49
C TYR A 150 0.69 2.67 -11.51
N VAL A 151 0.33 3.23 -10.36
CA VAL A 151 -0.84 4.12 -10.23
C VAL A 151 -0.52 5.56 -10.68
N GLY A 152 0.73 5.85 -11.09
CA GLY A 152 1.08 7.17 -11.58
C GLY A 152 0.95 8.26 -10.51
N LEU A 153 1.20 7.91 -9.24
CA LEU A 153 1.22 8.86 -8.11
C LEU A 153 2.37 9.89 -8.18
N HIS A 154 2.93 10.12 -9.36
CA HIS A 154 3.86 11.21 -9.62
C HIS A 154 3.15 12.58 -9.61
N ASN A 155 1.83 12.66 -9.87
CA ASN A 155 1.13 13.95 -10.08
C ASN A 155 -0.30 14.06 -9.52
N GLN A 156 -0.82 13.08 -8.78
CA GLN A 156 -2.18 13.14 -8.25
C GLN A 156 -2.22 12.60 -6.81
N MET A 157 -1.87 13.44 -5.83
CA MET A 157 -2.35 13.40 -4.44
C MET A 157 -1.99 14.68 -3.70
#